data_AF-A0A2V7AHB2-F1
#
_entry.id   AF-A0A2V7AHB2-F1
#
_cell.length_a   1.000
_cell.length_b   1.000
_cell.length_c   1.000
_cell.angle_alpha   90.00
_cell.angle_beta   90.00
_cell.angle_gamma   90.00
#
_symmetry.space_group_name_H-M   'P 1'
#
loop_
_entity.id
_entity.type
_entity.pdbx_description
1 polymer ?
#
loop_
_entity_poly.entity_id
_entity_poly.type
_entity_poly.pdbx_seq_one_letter_code
_entity_poly.pdbx_strand_id
1 'polypeptide(L)'
;LPLRRAQARPSREGRALQGLRGPDRRAGGFGGKRTAYVDEILFIPVPDVAVRQAGVETGEYHYAQQLQQDMYERVKNAPGVVAGIIKPEGWPTAVLNHKQGLMTDKRIRQAFQAALDMQEIMAA
;
A
#
# COMPACT_ATOMS: atom_id res chain seq x y z
N LEU A 1 4.00 -16.84 31.69
CA LEU A 1 4.96 -15.74 31.94
C LEU A 1 4.21 -14.41 31.80
N PRO A 2 4.34 -13.44 32.72
CA PRO A 2 3.41 -12.32 32.77
C PRO A 2 3.74 -11.27 31.70
N LEU A 3 2.72 -10.92 30.92
CA LEU A 3 2.72 -9.93 29.85
C LEU A 3 2.90 -8.52 30.43
N ARG A 4 3.90 -7.78 29.94
CA ARG A 4 4.06 -6.35 30.22
C ARG A 4 2.96 -5.56 29.51
N ARG A 5 2.05 -4.95 30.26
CA ARG A 5 1.13 -3.93 29.76
C ARG A 5 1.93 -2.64 29.47
N ALA A 6 2.10 -2.30 28.20
CA ALA A 6 2.42 -0.94 27.80
C ALA A 6 1.10 -0.20 27.59
N GLN A 7 0.79 0.77 28.46
CA GLN A 7 -0.27 1.75 28.19
C GLN A 7 0.22 2.72 27.12
N ALA A 8 -0.40 2.71 25.94
CA ALA A 8 -0.19 3.74 24.92
C ALA A 8 -1.26 4.84 25.06
N ARG A 9 -0.81 6.10 25.05
CA ARG A 9 -1.60 7.33 25.12
C ARG A 9 -2.59 7.45 23.95
N PRO A 10 -3.69 8.21 24.10
CA PRO A 10 -4.75 8.26 23.10
C PRO A 10 -4.32 9.16 21.94
N SER A 11 -3.85 8.55 20.85
CA SER A 11 -3.46 9.25 19.63
C SER A 11 -4.31 8.78 18.46
N ARG A 12 -5.57 9.26 18.36
CA ARG A 12 -6.45 9.17 17.17
C ARG A 12 -6.27 7.93 16.28
N GLU A 13 -6.20 6.75 16.86
CA GLU A 13 -6.13 5.49 16.11
C GLU A 13 -7.55 5.18 15.62
N GLY A 14 -7.70 5.07 14.29
CA GLY A 14 -8.91 4.56 13.68
C GLY A 14 -9.11 3.11 14.08
N ARG A 15 -9.84 2.89 15.18
CA ARG A 15 -10.17 1.55 15.67
C ARG A 15 -11.19 0.90 14.74
N ALA A 16 -10.76 -0.10 13.98
CA ALA A 16 -11.65 -1.04 13.30
C ALA A 16 -11.01 -2.43 13.54
N LEU A 17 -11.60 -3.38 14.26
CA LEU A 17 -12.86 -4.05 13.95
C LEU A 17 -13.34 -4.85 15.19
N GLN A 18 -14.17 -4.28 16.06
CA GLN A 18 -15.03 -5.11 16.90
C GLN A 18 -16.23 -5.55 16.05
N GLY A 19 -16.20 -6.76 15.45
CA GLY A 19 -17.40 -7.31 14.78
C GLY A 19 -17.23 -8.22 13.56
N LEU A 20 -16.05 -8.79 13.28
CA LEU A 20 -15.87 -9.66 12.10
C LEU A 20 -16.49 -11.08 12.22
N ARG A 21 -17.19 -11.44 13.31
CA ARG A 21 -17.86 -12.74 13.40
C ARG A 21 -19.19 -12.70 12.64
N GLY A 22 -19.19 -13.30 11.46
CA GLY A 22 -20.39 -13.46 10.63
C GLY A 22 -21.26 -14.63 11.10
N PRO A 23 -22.55 -14.66 10.75
CA PRO A 23 -23.41 -15.79 11.05
C PRO A 23 -22.89 -17.08 10.38
N ASP A 24 -23.01 -18.23 11.05
CA ASP A 24 -22.57 -19.55 10.57
C ASP A 24 -23.59 -20.13 9.57
N ARG A 25 -23.88 -19.38 8.50
CA ARG A 25 -24.73 -19.82 7.37
C ARG A 25 -23.90 -19.97 6.11
N ARG A 26 -24.37 -20.86 5.22
CA ARG A 26 -23.79 -21.13 3.89
C ARG A 26 -23.61 -19.80 3.14
N ALA A 27 -22.41 -19.57 2.60
CA ALA A 27 -22.08 -18.31 1.96
C ALA A 27 -22.92 -18.06 0.70
N GLY A 28 -23.73 -17.00 0.71
CA GLY A 28 -24.46 -16.50 -0.45
C GLY A 28 -24.44 -14.97 -0.44
N GLY A 29 -23.93 -14.37 -1.52
CA GLY A 29 -23.76 -12.91 -1.65
C GLY A 29 -22.68 -12.31 -0.75
N PHE A 30 -22.81 -11.02 -0.39
CA PHE A 30 -21.87 -10.28 0.48
C PHE A 30 -21.87 -10.72 1.97
N GLY A 31 -22.69 -11.72 2.32
CA GLY A 31 -22.93 -12.20 3.67
C GLY A 31 -22.48 -13.65 3.87
N GLY A 32 -21.26 -13.98 3.44
CA GLY A 32 -20.65 -15.29 3.70
C GLY A 32 -20.24 -15.49 5.16
N LYS A 33 -19.87 -16.73 5.51
CA LYS A 33 -19.21 -17.05 6.78
C LYS A 33 -17.99 -16.15 6.95
N ARG A 34 -18.02 -15.27 7.97
CA ARG A 34 -16.89 -14.39 8.30
C ARG A 34 -16.17 -14.99 9.51
N THR A 35 -15.06 -15.67 9.23
CA THR A 35 -14.14 -16.15 10.25
C THR A 35 -13.08 -15.07 10.47
N ALA A 36 -13.07 -14.46 11.65
CA ALA A 36 -12.00 -13.56 12.07
C ALA A 36 -10.79 -14.40 12.49
N TYR A 37 -9.63 -14.17 11.85
CA TYR A 37 -8.37 -14.85 12.20
C TYR A 37 -7.54 -14.10 13.24
N VAL A 38 -7.89 -12.84 13.51
CA VAL A 38 -7.19 -11.94 14.43
C VAL A 38 -8.20 -11.16 15.27
N ASP A 39 -7.79 -10.75 16.46
CA ASP A 39 -8.64 -10.02 17.42
C ASP A 39 -8.80 -8.54 17.07
N GLU A 40 -7.72 -7.90 16.59
CA GLU A 40 -7.68 -6.46 16.26
C GLU A 40 -6.78 -6.20 15.05
N ILE A 41 -7.15 -5.21 14.24
CA ILE A 41 -6.33 -4.68 13.14
C ILE A 41 -6.18 -3.18 13.40
N LEU A 42 -4.95 -2.69 13.38
CA LEU A 42 -4.67 -1.27 13.55
C LEU A 42 -4.23 -0.67 12.21
N PHE A 43 -4.97 0.33 11.74
CA PHE A 43 -4.59 1.12 10.56
C PHE A 43 -3.85 2.37 11.02
N ILE A 44 -2.52 2.32 10.95
CA ILE A 44 -1.65 3.41 11.40
C ILE A 44 -1.21 4.22 10.17
N PRO A 45 -1.69 5.46 9.99
CA PRO A 45 -1.27 6.30 8.88
C PRO A 45 0.14 6.82 9.15
N VAL A 46 1.11 6.30 8.42
CA VAL A 46 2.50 6.75 8.46
C VAL A 46 2.83 7.35 7.09
N PRO A 47 3.02 8.68 6.97
CA PRO A 47 3.23 9.32 5.67
C PRO A 47 4.60 8.98 5.07
N ASP A 48 5.63 8.89 5.90
CA ASP A 48 7.00 8.63 5.47
C ASP A 48 7.23 7.15 5.15
N VAL A 49 7.79 6.86 3.97
CA VAL A 49 7.99 5.50 3.47
C VAL A 49 9.10 4.78 4.25
N ALA A 50 10.19 5.48 4.57
CA ALA A 50 11.33 4.90 5.29
C ALA A 50 10.95 4.51 6.72
N VAL A 51 10.10 5.32 7.38
CA VAL A 51 9.55 5.00 8.70
C VAL A 51 8.66 3.75 8.63
N ARG A 52 7.80 3.62 7.60
CA ARG A 52 7.00 2.40 7.40
C ARG A 52 7.85 1.15 7.25
N GLN A 53 8.91 1.24 6.46
CA GLN A 53 9.83 0.13 6.24
C GLN A 53 10.55 -0.26 7.53
N ALA A 54 11.13 0.71 8.23
CA ALA A 54 11.85 0.47 9.47
C ALA A 54 10.93 -0.19 10.51
N GLY A 55 9.67 0.24 10.62
CA GLY A 55 8.70 -0.37 11.53
C GLY A 55 8.38 -1.84 11.22
N VAL A 56 8.41 -2.26 9.95
CA VAL A 56 8.26 -3.68 9.60
C VAL A 56 9.54 -4.46 9.90
N GLU A 57 10.71 -3.89 9.61
CA GLU A 57 12.00 -4.52 9.91
C GLU A 57 12.23 -4.72 11.42
N THR A 58 11.73 -3.81 12.27
CA THR A 58 11.82 -3.91 13.73
C THR A 58 10.69 -4.72 14.36
N GLY A 59 9.66 -5.08 13.60
CA GLY A 59 8.47 -5.78 14.09
C GLY A 59 7.46 -4.88 14.82
N GLU A 60 7.61 -3.56 14.74
CA GLU A 60 6.60 -2.60 15.21
C GLU A 60 5.31 -2.70 14.39
N TYR A 61 5.43 -3.00 13.09
CA TYR A 61 4.32 -3.22 12.16
C TYR A 61 4.38 -4.62 11.55
N HIS A 62 3.21 -5.25 11.43
CA HIS A 62 3.10 -6.56 10.76
C HIS A 62 3.00 -6.43 9.23
N TYR A 63 2.71 -5.23 8.72
CA TYR A 63 2.48 -5.01 7.30
C TYR A 63 2.76 -3.55 6.91
N ALA A 64 3.44 -3.36 5.78
CA ALA A 64 3.61 -2.06 5.13
C ALA A 64 3.24 -2.15 3.64
N GLN A 65 2.60 -1.09 3.15
CA GLN A 65 2.24 -0.93 1.75
C GLN A 65 2.95 0.29 1.15
N GLN A 66 3.02 0.30 -0.18
CA GLN A 66 3.58 1.41 -0.96
C GLN A 66 5.03 1.72 -0.53
N LEU A 67 5.84 0.67 -0.42
CA LEU A 67 7.28 0.82 -0.26
C LEU A 67 7.89 1.21 -1.61
N GLN A 68 9.03 1.92 -1.57
CA GLN A 68 9.76 2.23 -2.78
C GLN A 68 10.39 0.96 -3.37
N GLN A 69 10.49 0.93 -4.69
CA GLN A 69 10.94 -0.26 -5.44
C GLN A 69 12.42 -0.57 -5.19
N ASP A 70 13.24 0.45 -4.96
CA ASP A 70 14.67 0.35 -4.60
C ASP A 70 14.91 -0.37 -3.26
N MET A 71 13.93 -0.39 -2.38
CA MET A 71 14.01 -1.08 -1.08
C MET A 71 13.74 -2.58 -1.17
N TYR A 72 13.39 -3.11 -2.35
CA TYR A 72 13.02 -4.52 -2.52
C TYR A 72 14.08 -5.49 -2.01
N GLU A 73 15.35 -5.31 -2.41
CA GLU A 73 16.43 -6.21 -1.98
C GLU A 73 16.68 -6.11 -0.47
N ARG A 74 16.50 -4.94 0.13
CA ARG A 74 16.62 -4.78 1.59
C ARG A 74 15.52 -5.53 2.33
N VAL A 75 14.26 -5.38 1.91
CA VAL A 75 13.11 -6.05 2.53
C VAL A 75 13.17 -7.57 2.34
N LYS A 76 13.60 -8.03 1.16
CA LYS A 76 13.75 -9.46 0.85
C LYS A 76 14.80 -10.15 1.72
N ASN A 77 15.84 -9.43 2.11
CA ASN A 77 16.91 -9.95 2.97
C ASN A 77 16.67 -9.71 4.46
N ALA A 78 15.59 -9.00 4.83
CA ALA A 78 15.26 -8.73 6.22
C ALA A 78 14.71 -9.99 6.91
N PRO A 79 15.26 -10.39 8.08
CA PRO A 79 14.81 -11.58 8.78
C PRO A 79 13.38 -11.39 9.31
N GLY A 80 12.54 -12.40 9.10
CA GLY A 80 11.14 -12.37 9.57
C GLY A 80 10.19 -11.53 8.73
N VAL A 81 10.65 -10.97 7.60
CA VAL A 81 9.83 -10.19 6.67
C VAL A 81 9.67 -10.95 5.35
N VAL A 82 8.47 -10.92 4.79
CA VAL A 82 8.18 -11.50 3.48
C VAL A 82 7.94 -10.37 2.48
N ALA A 83 8.84 -10.23 1.51
CA ALA A 83 8.68 -9.27 0.42
C ALA A 83 7.63 -9.76 -0.58
N GLY A 84 6.56 -8.98 -0.78
CA GLY A 84 5.53 -9.23 -1.78
C GLY A 84 5.58 -8.21 -2.91
N ILE A 85 5.69 -8.66 -4.16
CA ILE A 85 5.48 -7.80 -5.33
C ILE A 85 4.03 -7.91 -5.75
N ILE A 86 3.29 -6.81 -5.57
CA ILE A 86 1.92 -6.69 -6.07
C ILE A 86 2.02 -6.06 -7.46
N LYS A 87 1.49 -6.76 -8.47
CA LYS A 87 1.46 -6.22 -9.83
C LYS A 87 0.63 -4.94 -9.83
N PRO A 88 1.06 -3.87 -10.54
CA PRO A 88 0.32 -2.63 -10.59
C PRO A 88 -1.11 -2.87 -11.09
N GLU A 89 -2.10 -2.33 -10.37
CA GLU A 89 -3.49 -2.31 -10.82
C GLU A 89 -3.79 -1.15 -11.79
N GLY A 90 -2.78 -0.36 -12.17
CA GLY A 90 -2.93 0.80 -13.04
C GLY A 90 -1.70 1.09 -13.90
N TRP A 91 -1.89 1.92 -14.93
CA TRP A 91 -0.85 2.31 -15.88
C TRP A 91 -0.40 3.75 -15.63
N PRO A 92 0.89 4.02 -15.38
CA PRO A 92 1.39 5.39 -15.31
C PRO A 92 1.10 6.10 -16.63
N THR A 93 0.34 7.19 -16.56
CA THR A 93 -0.13 7.91 -17.75
C THR A 93 0.04 9.41 -17.52
N ALA A 94 0.62 10.09 -18.50
CA ALA A 94 0.62 11.55 -18.54
C ALA A 94 -0.77 12.05 -18.98
N VAL A 95 -1.51 12.68 -18.07
CA VAL A 95 -2.81 13.29 -18.37
C VAL A 95 -2.60 14.75 -18.79
N LEU A 96 -2.77 15.02 -20.07
CA LEU A 96 -2.53 16.35 -20.66
C LEU A 96 -3.81 17.18 -20.74
N ASN A 97 -3.73 18.48 -20.50
CA ASN A 97 -4.86 19.39 -20.66
C ASN A 97 -5.10 19.71 -22.14
N HIS A 98 -6.16 19.17 -22.71
CA HIS A 98 -6.50 19.39 -24.12
C HIS A 98 -7.29 20.68 -24.39
N LYS A 99 -7.69 21.43 -23.35
CA LYS A 99 -8.53 22.63 -23.47
C LYS A 99 -7.78 23.95 -23.31
N GLN A 100 -6.56 23.93 -22.76
CA GLN A 100 -5.80 25.15 -22.49
C GLN A 100 -4.29 24.92 -22.64
N GLY A 101 -3.61 25.95 -23.17
CA GLY A 101 -2.14 25.96 -23.31
C GLY A 101 -1.64 25.19 -24.53
N LEU A 102 -0.34 24.88 -24.54
CA LEU A 102 0.36 24.24 -25.68
C LEU A 102 -0.17 22.84 -25.99
N MET A 103 -0.68 22.13 -24.98
CA MET A 103 -1.20 20.78 -25.14
C MET A 103 -2.56 20.71 -25.85
N THR A 104 -3.13 21.85 -26.25
CA THR A 104 -4.29 21.92 -27.17
C THR A 104 -3.93 21.41 -28.57
N ASP A 105 -2.70 21.65 -29.05
CA ASP A 105 -2.21 21.18 -30.34
C ASP A 105 -1.82 19.69 -30.29
N LYS A 106 -2.42 18.89 -31.17
CA LYS A 106 -2.13 17.45 -31.29
C LYS A 106 -0.67 17.17 -31.63
N ARG A 107 -0.04 18.01 -32.46
CA ARG A 107 1.36 17.84 -32.88
C ARG A 107 2.32 17.96 -31.70
N ILE A 108 2.03 18.89 -30.78
CA ILE A 108 2.80 19.06 -29.55
C ILE A 108 2.66 17.83 -28.64
N ARG A 109 1.44 17.26 -28.52
CA ARG A 109 1.24 16.02 -27.76
C ARG A 109 1.96 14.82 -28.37
N GLN A 110 2.00 14.72 -29.70
CA GLN A 110 2.75 13.68 -30.40
C GLN A 110 4.26 13.86 -30.21
N ALA A 111 4.77 15.09 -30.29
CA ALA A 111 6.18 15.39 -30.00
C ALA A 111 6.54 15.06 -28.55
N PHE A 112 5.67 15.40 -27.58
CA PHE A 112 5.83 15.02 -26.18
C PHE A 112 5.92 13.50 -26.00
N GLN A 113 5.02 12.73 -26.65
CA GLN A 113 5.06 11.27 -26.59
C GLN A 113 6.34 10.70 -27.21
N ALA A 114 6.80 11.25 -28.34
CA ALA A 114 8.01 10.80 -29.02
C ALA A 114 9.31 11.16 -28.28
N ALA A 115 9.28 12.18 -27.42
CA ALA A 115 10.43 12.60 -26.63
C ALA A 115 10.67 11.74 -25.37
N LEU A 116 9.68 10.91 -24.98
CA LEU A 116 9.80 10.05 -23.82
C LEU A 116 10.34 8.67 -24.23
N ASP A 117 11.43 8.25 -23.58
CA ASP A 117 11.93 6.88 -23.70
C ASP A 117 11.19 5.97 -22.71
N MET A 118 10.27 5.16 -23.22
CA MET A 118 9.47 4.26 -22.40
C MET A 118 10.31 3.13 -21.77
N GLN A 119 11.42 2.71 -22.39
CA GLN A 119 12.25 1.63 -21.84
C GLN A 119 12.99 2.11 -20.61
N GLU A 120 13.63 3.28 -20.72
CA GLU A 120 14.35 3.89 -19.58
C GLU A 120 13.40 4.24 -18.43
N ILE A 121 12.18 4.74 -18.73
CA ILE A 121 11.17 5.06 -17.71
C ILE A 121 10.70 3.81 -16.95
N MET A 122 10.63 2.64 -17.59
CA MET A 122 10.23 1.40 -16.92
C MET A 122 11.36 0.73 -16.13
N ALA A 123 12.62 1.02 -16.49
CA ALA A 123 13.79 0.46 -15.81
C ALA A 123 14.19 1.23 -14.54
N ALA A 124 13.74 2.48 -14.40
CA ALA A 124 14.00 3.37 -13.26
C ALA A 124 13.07 3.07 -12.07
#